data_AF-A0A3D5TAS3-F1
#
_entry.id   AF-A0A3D5TAS3-F1
#
_cell.length_a   1.000
_cell.length_b   1.000
_cell.length_c   1.000
_cell.angle_alpha   90.00
_cell.angle_beta   90.00
_cell.angle_gamma   90.00
#
_symmetry.space_group_name_H-M   'P 1'
#
loop_
_entity.id
_entity.type
_entity.pdbx_description
1 polymer ?
#
loop_
_entity_poly.entity_id
_entity_poly.type
_entity_poly.pdbx_seq_one_letter_code
_entity_poly.pdbx_strand_id
1 'polypeptide(L)' 'MYDSIYQQIGITSYQYDQNGQMVSFTYDCHNRLIGTETDSGEVTKYLYDAENN' A
#
# COMPACT_ATOMS: atom_id res chain seq x y z
N MET A 1 -5.15 19.55 -15.08
CA MET A 1 -6.24 19.18 -14.15
C MET A 1 -5.69 18.01 -13.36
N TYR A 2 -5.40 18.23 -12.07
CA TYR A 2 -4.51 17.37 -11.28
C TYR A 2 -5.19 16.01 -10.99
N ASP A 3 -4.54 14.95 -11.47
CA ASP A 3 -4.34 13.66 -10.80
C ASP A 3 -5.56 12.82 -10.34
N SER A 4 -6.11 12.06 -11.28
CA SER A 4 -7.18 11.08 -11.07
C SER A 4 -6.77 9.81 -10.29
N ILE A 5 -5.58 9.74 -9.70
CA ILE A 5 -5.08 8.53 -9.00
C ILE A 5 -5.12 8.63 -7.47
N TYR A 6 -5.52 9.78 -6.90
CA TYR A 6 -5.63 9.96 -5.45
C TYR A 6 -6.94 9.44 -4.83
N GLN A 7 -7.81 8.85 -5.63
CA GLN A 7 -9.09 8.37 -5.11
C GLN A 7 -8.88 7.03 -4.40
N GLN A 8 -8.85 7.11 -3.07
CA GLN A 8 -9.08 6.01 -2.14
C GLN A 8 -7.89 5.13 -1.77
N ILE A 9 -6.79 5.76 -1.33
CA ILE A 9 -5.84 5.09 -0.45
C ILE A 9 -6.53 4.87 0.90
N GLY A 10 -7.04 3.66 1.12
CA GLY A 10 -7.74 3.24 2.31
C GLY A 10 -6.73 2.66 3.30
N ILE A 11 -6.55 3.32 4.44
CA ILE A 11 -5.90 2.78 5.64
C ILE A 11 -4.43 2.38 5.44
N THR A 12 -3.53 3.09 6.14
CA THR A 12 -2.16 2.62 6.33
C THR A 12 -2.09 1.85 7.65
N SER A 13 -1.60 0.62 7.62
CA SER A 13 -1.32 -0.19 8.82
C SER A 13 0.18 -0.37 8.99
N TYR A 14 0.64 -0.50 10.23
CA TYR A 14 2.06 -0.69 10.57
C TYR A 14 2.23 -2.00 11.32
N GLN A 15 3.17 -2.84 10.87
CA GLN A 15 3.55 -4.07 11.56
C GLN A 15 5.07 -4.15 11.66
N TYR A 16 5.57 -4.88 12.66
CA TYR A 16 6.97 -5.25 12.74
C TYR A 16 7.14 -6.65 12.17
N ASP A 17 8.12 -6.83 11.29
CA ASP A 17 8.47 -8.14 10.78
C ASP A 17 9.21 -8.97 11.85
N GLN A 18 9.58 -10.21 11.51
CA GLN A 18 10.32 -11.11 12.39
C GLN A 18 11.71 -10.60 12.81
N ASN A 19 12.27 -9.63 12.06
CA ASN A 19 13.56 -9.01 12.34
C ASN A 19 13.42 -7.71 13.16
N GLY A 20 12.19 -7.28 13.48
CA GLY A 20 11.91 -6.02 14.14
C GLY A 20 11.91 -4.80 13.22
N GLN A 21 11.94 -5.00 11.90
CA GLN A 21 11.83 -3.92 10.92
C GLN A 21 10.37 -3.49 10.77
N MET A 22 10.15 -2.18 10.73
CA MET A 22 8.81 -1.64 10.55
C MET A 22 8.41 -1.75 9.08
N VAL A 23 7.23 -2.30 8.82
CA VAL A 23 6.62 -2.39 7.50
C VAL A 23 5.27 -1.70 7.54
N SER A 24 5.09 -0.73 6.65
CA SER A 24 3.81 -0.09 6.42
C SER A 24 3.10 -0.77 5.25
N PHE A 25 1.78 -0.89 5.37
CA PHE A 25 0.90 -1.52 4.40
C PHE A 25 -0.15 -0.52 4.00
N THR A 26 -0.35 -0.36 2.70
CA THR A 26 -1.30 0.58 2.12
C THR A 26 -2.38 -0.20 1.40
N TYR A 27 -3.65 0.06 1.71
CA TYR A 27 -4.77 -0.62 1.08
C TYR A 27 -5.58 0.35 0.19
N ASP A 28 -6.42 -0.21 -0.68
CA ASP A 28 -7.47 0.54 -1.36
C ASP A 28 -8.78 0.53 -0.55
N CYS A 29 -9.80 1.20 -1.07
CA CYS A 29 -11.14 1.23 -0.48
C CYS A 29 -11.88 -0.10 -0.43
N HIS A 30 -11.41 -1.11 -1.19
CA HIS A 30 -11.91 -2.47 -1.16
C HIS A 30 -11.09 -3.35 -0.22
N ASN A 31 -10.22 -2.76 0.61
CA ASN A 31 -9.36 -3.45 1.56
C ASN A 31 -8.36 -4.41 0.88
N ARG A 32 -7.93 -4.11 -0.35
CA ARG A 32 -6.90 -4.83 -1.10
C ARG A 32 -5.54 -4.14 -0.91
N LEU A 33 -4.47 -4.91 -0.75
CA LEU A 33 -3.12 -4.39 -0.46
C LEU A 33 -2.47 -3.79 -1.71
N ILE A 34 -2.44 -2.47 -1.84
CA ILE A 34 -1.87 -1.76 -3.00
C ILE A 34 -0.40 -1.38 -2.84
N GLY A 35 0.17 -1.53 -1.64
CA GLY A 35 1.61 -1.37 -1.47
C GLY A 35 2.13 -1.67 -0.07
N THR A 36 3.42 -1.91 0.00
CA THR A 36 4.19 -2.03 1.23
C THR A 36 5.42 -1.13 1.18
N GLU A 37 5.82 -0.61 2.34
CA GLU A 37 7.06 0.15 2.48
C GLU A 37 7.76 -0.24 3.78
N THR A 38 9.03 -0.63 3.68
CA THR A 38 9.88 -0.95 4.83
C THR A 38 10.56 0.30 5.38
N ASP A 39 11.00 0.26 6.65
CA ASP A 39 11.80 1.32 7.27
C ASP A 39 13.11 1.65 6.52
N SER A 40 13.60 0.69 5.74
CA SER A 40 14.78 0.79 4.91
C SER A 40 14.51 1.53 3.60
N GLY A 41 13.26 1.93 3.35
CA GLY A 41 12.80 2.65 2.17
C GLY A 41 12.50 1.76 0.97
N GLU A 42 12.42 0.44 1.16
CA GLU A 42 12.01 -0.45 0.08
C GLU A 42 10.49 -0.39 -0.10
N VAL A 43 10.06 0.07 -1.27
CA VAL A 43 8.64 0.22 -1.61
C VAL A 43 8.25 -0.83 -2.64
N THR A 44 7.26 -1.66 -2.30
CA THR A 44 6.58 -2.55 -3.25
C THR A 44 5.19 -2.01 -3.54
N LYS A 45 4.82 -1.91 -4.82
CA LYS A 45 3.48 -1.44 -5.23
C LYS A 45 2.78 -2.54 -6.01
N TYR A 46 1.53 -2.78 -5.65
CA TYR A 46 0.64 -3.67 -6.37
C TYR A 46 -0.33 -2.81 -7.17
N LEU A 47 -0.24 -2.94 -8.49
CA LEU A 47 -1.20 -2.32 -9.41
C LEU A 47 -2.30 -3.35 -9.65
N TYR A 48 -3.47 -3.11 -9.07
CA TYR A 48 -4.68 -3.79 -9.49
C TYR A 48 -5.32 -2.95 -10.56
N ASP A 49 -5.62 -3.56 -11.71
CA ASP A 49 -6.48 -2.90 -12.67
C ASP A 49 -7.89 -2.72 -12.05
N ALA A 50 -8.65 -1.76 -12.59
CA ALA A 50 -10.03 -1.53 -12.17
C ALA A 50 -10.95 -2.73 -12.45
N GLU A 51 -10.45 -3.74 -13.18
CA GLU A 51 -11.13 -4.97 -13.57
C GLU A 51 -10.84 -6.14 -12.60
N ASN A 52 -10.06 -5.92 -11.54
CA ASN A 52 -9.75 -6.91 -10.50
C ASN A 52 -8.96 -8.13 -11.02
N ASN A 53 -8.00 -7.91 -11.92
CA ASN A 53 -7.05 -8.93 -12.41
C ASN A 53 -5.62 -8.67 -11.94
#